data_AF-A0A925SQ76-F1
#
_entry.id   AF-A0A925SQ76-F1
#
_cell.length_a   1.000
_cell.length_b   1.000
_cell.length_c   1.000
_cell.angle_alpha   90.00
_cell.angle_beta   90.00
_cell.angle_gamma   90.00
#
_symmetry.space_group_name_H-M   'P 1'
#
loop_
_entity.id
_entity.type
_entity.pdbx_description
1 polymer ?
#
loop_
_entity_poly.entity_id
_entity_poly.type
_entity_poly.pdbx_seq_one_letter_code
_entity_poly.pdbx_strand_id
1 'polypeptide(L)' 'MICEYSDGYKVNYSGPLQITKGQEVNVFIKEARLPDDIKNDLDMALYRNSCGEMRAVIETVTKTFGKKACVH' A
#
# COMPACT_ATOMS: atom_id res chain seq x y z
N MET A 1 -4.16 7.88 -5.02
CA MET A 1 -2.82 8.43 -4.74
C MET A 1 -1.76 7.48 -5.25
N ILE A 2 -0.76 8.04 -5.93
CA ILE A 2 0.38 7.29 -6.43
C ILE A 2 1.64 7.87 -5.78
N CYS A 3 2.46 7.01 -5.18
CA CYS A 3 3.75 7.38 -4.59
C CYS A 3 4.84 6.50 -5.19
N GLU A 4 5.91 7.12 -5.67
CA GLU A 4 7.13 6.44 -6.09
C GLU A 4 8.27 6.83 -5.16
N TYR A 5 8.99 5.84 -4.64
CA TYR A 5 10.07 6.02 -3.69
C TYR A 5 11.42 5.75 -4.35
N SER A 6 12.46 6.44 -3.89
CA SER A 6 13.83 6.30 -4.40
C SER A 6 14.43 4.90 -4.22
N ASP A 7 13.91 4.13 -3.26
CA ASP A 7 14.31 2.74 -3.01
C ASP A 7 13.57 1.72 -3.91
N GLY A 8 12.82 2.21 -4.91
CA GLY A 8 12.18 1.44 -5.96
C GLY A 8 10.77 0.96 -5.63
N TYR A 9 10.23 1.29 -4.45
CA TYR A 9 8.81 1.02 -4.17
C TYR A 9 7.91 1.95 -4.97
N LYS A 10 6.80 1.40 -5.42
CA LYS A 10 5.70 2.13 -6.04
C LYS A 10 4.40 1.72 -5.38
N VAL A 11 3.58 2.69 -5.03
CA VAL A 11 2.25 2.48 -4.49
C VAL A 11 1.23 3.17 -5.32
N ASN A 12 0.14 2.47 -5.56
CA ASN A 12 -1.09 3.04 -6.08
C ASN A 12 -2.24 2.66 -5.14
N TYR A 13 -2.90 3.68 -4.61
CA TYR A 13 -4.10 3.52 -3.79
C TYR A 13 -5.22 4.41 -4.36
N SER A 14 -6.12 3.82 -5.15
CA SER A 14 -7.23 4.52 -5.81
C SER A 14 -8.55 3.72 -5.72
N GLY A 15 -8.70 2.98 -4.63
CA GLY A 15 -9.67 1.89 -4.47
C GLY A 15 -8.91 0.64 -4.02
N PRO A 16 -8.46 -0.23 -4.93
CA PRO A 16 -7.52 -1.29 -4.56
C PRO A 16 -6.17 -0.70 -4.14
N LEU A 17 -5.52 -1.36 -3.18
CA LEU A 17 -4.15 -1.11 -2.82
C LEU A 17 -3.22 -1.97 -3.69
N GLN A 18 -2.32 -1.32 -4.41
CA GLN A 18 -1.27 -1.97 -5.17
C GLN A 18 0.09 -1.46 -4.71
N ILE A 19 0.99 -2.37 -4.35
CA ILE A 19 2.37 -2.07 -3.93
C ILE A 19 3.30 -2.92 -4.79
N THR A 20 4.25 -2.29 -5.46
CA THR A 20 5.27 -3.00 -6.25
C THR A 20 6.68 -2.52 -5.90
N LYS A 21 7.66 -3.41 -6.04
CA LYS A 21 9.09 -3.09 -6.00
C LYS A 21 9.82 -4.12 -6.87
N GLY A 22 10.20 -3.71 -8.08
CA GLY A 22 10.85 -4.60 -9.05
C GLY A 22 10.13 -5.95 -9.16
N GLN A 23 10.88 -7.05 -9.01
CA GLN A 23 10.35 -8.41 -8.94
C GLN A 23 10.20 -8.95 -7.50
N GLU A 24 10.61 -8.16 -6.51
CA GLU A 24 10.70 -8.59 -5.11
C GLU A 24 9.36 -8.44 -4.38
N VAL A 25 8.67 -7.33 -4.64
CA VAL A 25 7.37 -7.02 -4.03
C VAL A 25 6.33 -6.84 -5.11
N ASN A 26 5.22 -7.57 -4.96
CA ASN A 26 4.02 -7.40 -5.75
C ASN A 26 2.81 -7.74 -4.88
N VAL A 27 2.22 -6.71 -4.28
CA VAL A 27 1.04 -6.83 -3.43
C VAL A 27 -0.13 -6.17 -4.12
N PHE A 28 -1.24 -6.89 -4.18
CA PHE A 28 -2.52 -6.38 -4.63
C PHE A 28 -3.61 -6.78 -3.63
N ILE A 29 -4.36 -5.81 -3.12
CA ILE A 29 -5.44 -6.04 -2.16
C ILE A 29 -6.63 -5.20 -2.58
N LYS A 30 -7.79 -5.84 -2.78
CA LYS A 30 -9.04 -5.09 -3.01
C LYS A 30 -9.43 -4.29 -1.77
N GLU A 31 -10.01 -3.12 -1.98
CA GLU A 31 -10.43 -2.20 -0.93
C GLU A 31 -11.30 -2.88 0.15
N ALA A 32 -12.28 -3.69 -0.27
CA ALA A 32 -13.20 -4.40 0.62
C ALA A 32 -12.54 -5.54 1.43
N ARG A 33 -11.28 -5.85 1.16
CA ARG A 33 -10.48 -6.87 1.86
C ARG A 33 -9.38 -6.27 2.71
N LEU A 34 -9.22 -4.94 2.69
CA LEU A 34 -8.32 -4.27 3.60
C LEU A 34 -8.92 -4.29 5.00
N PRO A 35 -8.15 -4.69 6.01
CA PRO A 35 -8.49 -4.46 7.41
C PRO A 35 -8.79 -2.98 7.68
N ASP A 36 -9.76 -2.70 8.54
CA ASP A 36 -10.24 -1.34 8.80
C ASP A 36 -9.13 -0.42 9.33
N ASP A 37 -8.20 -0.94 10.12
CA ASP A 37 -7.02 -0.22 10.62
C ASP A 37 -6.11 0.24 9.47
N ILE A 38 -5.74 -0.67 8.57
CA ILE A 38 -4.91 -0.36 7.40
C ILE A 38 -5.65 0.61 6.47
N LYS A 39 -6.96 0.40 6.26
CA LYS A 39 -7.77 1.27 5.42
C LYS A 39 -7.80 2.70 5.96
N ASN A 40 -8.03 2.88 7.27
CA ASN A 40 -8.04 4.18 7.91
C ASN A 40 -6.69 4.92 7.75
N ASP A 41 -5.57 4.20 7.88
CA ASP A 41 -4.24 4.80 7.68
C ASP A 41 -4.00 5.21 6.22
N LEU A 42 -4.44 4.39 5.25
CA LEU A 42 -4.36 4.73 3.82
C LEU A 42 -5.21 5.95 3.47
N ASP A 43 -6.43 6.01 4.00
CA ASP A 43 -7.38 7.10 3.76
C ASP A 43 -6.88 8.40 4.41
N MET A 44 -6.25 8.32 5.59
CA MET A 44 -5.61 9.46 6.24
C MET A 44 -4.38 9.95 5.46
N ALA A 45 -3.52 9.04 5.00
CA ALA A 45 -2.37 9.38 4.16
C ALA A 45 -2.81 10.01 2.82
N LEU A 46 -3.89 9.50 2.24
CA LEU A 46 -4.55 10.04 1.04
C LEU A 46 -5.10 11.45 1.30
N TYR A 47 -5.83 11.65 2.40
CA TYR A 47 -6.42 12.94 2.78
C TYR A 47 -5.34 14.00 3.02
N ARG A 48 -4.24 13.62 3.68
CA ARG A 48 -3.08 14.50 3.91
C ARG A 48 -2.16 14.62 2.70
N ASN A 49 -2.40 13.85 1.64
CA ASN A 49 -1.56 13.73 0.46
C ASN A 49 -0.08 13.51 0.82
N SER A 50 0.19 12.65 1.80
CA SER A 50 1.53 12.41 2.34
C SER A 50 2.09 11.06 1.90
N CYS A 51 3.07 11.08 0.99
CA CYS A 51 3.81 9.86 0.64
C CYS A 51 4.67 9.33 1.80
N GLY A 52 5.01 10.17 2.78
CA GLY A 52 5.71 9.73 4.00
C GLY A 52 4.82 8.84 4.87
N GLU A 53 3.55 9.21 5.07
CA GLU A 53 2.60 8.37 5.81
C GLU A 53 2.27 7.10 5.03
N MET A 54 2.03 7.22 3.72
CA MET A 54 1.81 6.06 2.84
C MET A 54 2.96 5.05 2.94
N ARG A 55 4.19 5.52 3.16
CA ARG A 55 5.37 4.67 3.31
C ARG A 55 5.29 3.75 4.52
N ALA A 56 4.85 4.28 5.65
CA ALA A 56 4.68 3.49 6.87
C ALA A 56 3.64 2.39 6.67
N VAL A 57 2.54 2.71 5.98
CA VAL A 57 1.46 1.75 5.71
C VAL A 57 1.92 0.61 4.80
N ILE A 58 2.76 0.87 3.80
CA ILE A 58 3.37 -0.18 2.96
C ILE A 58 4.11 -1.21 3.80
N GLU A 59 4.90 -0.76 4.76
CA GLU A 59 5.69 -1.67 5.59
C GLU A 59 4.79 -2.55 6.45
N THR A 60 3.72 -1.99 7.00
CA THR A 60 2.70 -2.76 7.72
C THR A 60 2.02 -3.78 6.80
N VAL A 61 1.53 -3.35 5.64
CA VAL A 61 0.84 -4.23 4.68
C VAL A 61 1.74 -5.37 4.21
N THR A 62 2.99 -5.08 3.83
CA THR A 62 3.93 -6.10 3.34
C THR A 62 4.38 -7.08 4.44
N LYS A 63 4.37 -6.66 5.72
CA LYS A 63 4.59 -7.56 6.87
C LYS A 63 3.36 -8.44 7.14
N THR A 64 2.15 -7.87 7.09
CA THR A 64 0.90 -8.57 7.41
C THR A 64 0.49 -9.58 6.34
N PHE A 65 0.53 -9.18 5.06
CA PHE A 65 0.08 -10.03 3.96
C PHE A 65 1.22 -10.76 3.25
N GLY A 66 2.46 -10.30 3.45
CA GLY A 66 3.63 -10.78 2.74
C GLY A 66 3.93 -9.98 1.47
N LYS A 67 5.16 -10.13 0.96
CA LYS A 67 5.69 -9.36 -0.17
C LYS A 67 5.07 -9.68 -1.53
N LYS A 68 4.37 -10.82 -1.67
CA LYS A 68 3.79 -11.30 -2.94
C LYS A 68 2.30 -11.62 -2.80
N ALA A 69 1.58 -10.87 -1.97
CA ALA A 69 0.19 -11.14 -1.65
C ALA A 69 -0.76 -10.72 -2.78
N CYS A 70 -1.80 -11.51 -3.01
CA CYS A 70 -2.86 -11.16 -3.94
C CYS A 70 -4.21 -11.52 -3.32
N VAL A 71 -4.94 -10.51 -2.85
CA VAL A 71 -6.16 -10.66 -2.04
C VAL A 71 -7.35 -10.05 -2.79
N HIS A 72 -8.34 -10.90 -3.09
CA HIS A 72 -9.48 -10.59 -3.98
C HIS A 72 -10.85 -10.61 -3.29
#